data_AF-A0A818GX83-F1
#
_entry.id   AF-A0A818GX83-F1
#
_cell.length_a   1.000
_cell.length_b   1.000
_cell.length_c   1.000
_cell.angle_alpha   90.00
_cell.angle_beta   90.00
_cell.angle_gamma   90.00
#
_symmetry.space_group_name_H-M   'P 1'
#
loop_
_entity.id
_entity.type
_entity.pdbx_description
1 polymer ?
#
loop_
_entity_poly.entity_id
_entity_poly.type
_entity_poly.pdbx_seq_one_letter_code
_entity_poly.pdbx_strand_id
1 'polypeptide(L)'
;MSKSKSTKTTASGAAAMATTTSRVGELSQPVRRVIQNYVLVWFDANFDESDDDFKKSLQHLRKTVASIATFTNVQEGIVFLNAIKKEKIFMIVSGSLGQQIVPEIEAWPRLESIYVFCGNREVHEQWARKIQKVKGVHTSIEPICDALQVDRENCDRAMIPISFNGIDTLFMYTQLLKEIFLDIEDDDTKLIKELAEYCRLQNDIDEDEIAKVEQEYHDHTPIWWYTAPFFMNSVLNCGLRLMDVDIVLRLGFFIRDLHQYIDNLYQEQQSNKKITTTFTVFRGQGLSVEVFEKMKKTEDGLMSFNNFLLTSENRQVSLQLAREGAATNSNMVGILFIMTIDPTISSNSSIPYVDISREGFYEINDTEILFTTHTIFRIDHIQPIPDDHTDRLWQVNLTLVGNDNPELDKITSSLREEFSCSTGWSRLGHILIQLGVANLVAALFFFLQWIQYFSINLYGSNALLINDFIGVLNKQIN
;
A
#
# COMPACT_ATOMS: atom_id res chain seq x y z
N MET A 1 72.44 -49.05 -1.55
CA MET A 1 71.62 -50.09 -0.87
C MET A 1 70.18 -49.80 -1.25
N SER A 2 69.60 -50.40 -2.30
CA SER A 2 68.84 -51.67 -2.29
C SER A 2 67.83 -51.72 -1.11
N LYS A 3 66.51 -51.92 -1.25
CA LYS A 3 65.68 -52.66 -2.21
C LYS A 3 64.24 -52.09 -2.24
N SER A 4 63.56 -52.40 -3.34
CA SER A 4 62.10 -52.35 -3.54
C SER A 4 61.34 -53.51 -2.88
N LYS A 5 60.02 -53.33 -2.67
CA LYS A 5 58.87 -54.27 -2.84
C LYS A 5 57.63 -53.62 -2.18
N SER A 6 56.54 -53.22 -2.86
CA SER A 6 55.47 -54.04 -3.50
C SER A 6 54.97 -55.15 -2.57
N THR A 7 53.69 -55.30 -2.19
CA THR A 7 52.52 -55.49 -3.08
C THR A 7 51.18 -55.55 -2.28
N LYS A 8 50.09 -55.05 -2.92
CA LYS A 8 48.67 -55.54 -2.98
C LYS A 8 47.73 -55.68 -1.76
N THR A 9 46.70 -54.82 -1.77
CA THR A 9 45.24 -55.09 -1.93
C THR A 9 44.51 -56.14 -1.06
N THR A 10 43.49 -55.70 -0.30
CA THR A 10 42.11 -56.24 -0.30
C THR A 10 41.10 -55.23 0.26
N ALA A 11 39.95 -55.13 -0.40
CA ALA A 11 38.78 -54.35 -0.02
C ALA A 11 37.80 -55.21 0.79
N SER A 12 37.16 -54.62 1.81
CA SER A 12 35.96 -55.07 2.55
C SER A 12 35.87 -54.11 3.76
N GLY A 13 34.79 -53.45 4.13
CA GLY A 13 33.36 -53.53 3.83
C GLY A 13 32.66 -52.70 4.92
N ALA A 14 31.41 -52.30 4.66
CA ALA A 14 30.45 -51.72 5.61
C ALA A 14 30.69 -50.27 6.08
N ALA A 15 30.30 -49.31 5.25
CA ALA A 15 29.65 -48.10 5.74
C ALA A 15 28.25 -48.48 6.26
N ALA A 16 28.07 -48.44 7.57
CA ALA A 16 26.76 -48.65 8.20
C ALA A 16 25.96 -47.34 8.22
N MET A 17 24.88 -47.31 7.44
CA MET A 17 23.73 -46.44 7.65
C MET A 17 23.16 -46.63 9.06
N ALA A 18 22.88 -45.52 9.73
CA ALA A 18 21.84 -45.46 10.75
C ALA A 18 21.03 -44.18 10.52
N THR A 19 19.87 -44.39 9.90
CA THR A 19 18.77 -43.46 9.65
C THR A 19 18.16 -43.02 10.98
N THR A 20 17.93 -41.72 11.21
CA THR A 20 16.94 -41.27 12.20
C THR A 20 16.35 -39.91 11.79
N THR A 21 15.21 -40.00 11.10
CA THR A 21 14.01 -39.15 11.19
C THR A 21 14.15 -37.62 11.16
N SER A 22 13.74 -37.08 10.01
CA SER A 22 12.99 -35.83 9.92
C SER A 22 11.70 -35.90 10.75
N ARG A 23 11.42 -34.88 11.56
CA ARG A 23 10.15 -34.13 11.61
C ARG A 23 10.12 -33.20 12.84
N VAL A 24 9.50 -32.04 12.60
CA VAL A 24 8.98 -31.06 13.56
C VAL A 24 10.03 -30.12 14.15
N GLY A 25 9.96 -28.83 13.81
CA GLY A 25 10.46 -27.80 14.70
C GLY A 25 11.01 -26.51 14.12
N GLU A 26 11.07 -26.27 12.80
CA GLU A 26 11.28 -24.91 12.30
C GLU A 26 9.93 -24.23 12.12
N LEU A 27 9.37 -23.76 13.24
CA LEU A 27 8.49 -22.60 13.21
C LEU A 27 9.36 -21.46 12.72
N SER A 28 9.26 -21.18 11.42
CA SER A 28 9.82 -20.00 10.79
C SER A 28 9.40 -18.79 11.61
N GLN A 29 10.37 -18.00 12.06
CA GLN A 29 10.07 -16.65 12.54
C GLN A 29 9.22 -15.97 11.47
N PRO A 30 8.11 -15.30 11.83
CA PRO A 30 7.27 -14.65 10.85
C PRO A 30 8.13 -13.65 10.08
N VAL A 31 8.25 -13.87 8.77
CA VAL A 31 8.90 -12.90 7.87
C VAL A 31 8.12 -11.60 8.03
N ARG A 32 8.73 -10.59 8.64
CA ARG A 32 8.15 -9.26 8.79
C ARG A 32 7.65 -8.78 7.43
N ARG A 33 6.33 -8.60 7.28
CA ARG A 33 5.74 -8.12 6.03
C ARG A 33 5.58 -6.61 6.06
N VAL A 34 5.67 -6.02 4.88
CA VAL A 34 5.53 -4.58 4.71
C VAL A 34 4.05 -4.22 4.74
N ILE A 35 3.56 -3.81 5.90
CA ILE A 35 2.15 -3.43 6.10
C ILE A 35 1.92 -1.92 6.07
N GLN A 36 2.98 -1.11 6.04
CA GLN A 36 2.93 0.35 5.94
C GLN A 36 3.86 0.85 4.83
N ASN A 37 3.59 2.04 4.30
CA ASN A 37 4.43 2.65 3.26
C ASN A 37 5.74 3.25 3.79
N TYR A 38 5.92 3.29 5.11
CA TYR A 38 7.06 3.90 5.76
C TYR A 38 7.54 3.08 6.97
N VAL A 39 8.72 3.40 7.47
CA VAL A 39 9.23 2.94 8.76
C VAL A 39 9.87 4.12 9.50
N LEU A 40 9.62 4.19 10.82
CA LEU A 40 10.33 5.12 11.68
C LEU A 40 11.59 4.45 12.22
N VAL A 41 12.71 5.14 12.10
CA VAL A 41 13.99 4.73 12.67
C VAL A 41 14.46 5.78 13.66
N TRP A 42 14.90 5.37 14.85
CA TRP A 42 15.43 6.26 15.87
C TRP A 42 16.86 5.88 16.23
N PHE A 43 17.79 6.78 15.92
CA PHE A 43 19.20 6.69 16.26
C PHE A 43 19.52 7.54 17.49
N ASP A 44 19.89 6.88 18.59
CA ASP A 44 20.41 7.55 19.77
C ASP A 44 21.49 6.70 20.45
N ALA A 45 22.71 7.25 20.56
CA ALA A 45 23.83 6.58 21.20
C ALA A 45 23.60 6.31 22.70
N ASN A 46 22.70 7.07 23.33
CA ASN A 46 22.35 6.94 24.74
C ASN A 46 21.02 6.23 24.96
N PHE A 47 20.52 5.50 23.96
CA PHE A 47 19.25 4.78 24.10
C PHE A 47 19.35 3.78 25.27
N ASP A 48 18.57 4.05 26.30
CA ASP A 48 18.44 3.22 27.50
C ASP A 48 16.95 2.96 27.73
N GLU A 49 16.51 1.72 27.49
CA GLU A 49 15.11 1.32 27.71
C GLU A 49 14.69 1.40 29.18
N SER A 50 15.64 1.52 30.11
CA SER A 50 15.35 1.66 31.53
C SER A 50 15.06 3.11 31.96
N ASP A 51 15.43 4.09 31.15
CA ASP A 51 15.19 5.52 31.39
C ASP A 51 13.71 5.88 31.17
N ASP A 52 13.12 6.55 32.16
CA ASP A 52 11.68 6.84 32.17
C ASP A 52 11.27 7.91 31.16
N ASP A 53 12.15 8.84 30.79
CA ASP A 53 11.86 9.87 29.79
C ASP A 53 11.97 9.30 28.37
N PHE A 54 12.91 8.37 28.14
CA PHE A 54 12.93 7.58 26.91
C PHE A 54 11.69 6.69 26.77
N LYS A 55 11.28 5.99 27.83
CA LYS A 55 10.03 5.19 27.81
C LYS A 55 8.81 6.05 27.49
N LYS A 56 8.66 7.21 28.12
CA LYS A 56 7.56 8.14 27.82
C LYS A 56 7.61 8.61 26.37
N SER A 57 8.78 8.94 25.85
CA SER A 57 8.94 9.37 24.46
C SER A 57 8.56 8.26 23.48
N LEU A 58 9.00 7.04 23.75
CA LEU A 58 8.65 5.87 22.96
C LEU A 58 7.15 5.57 23.01
N GLN A 59 6.50 5.74 24.17
CA GLN A 59 5.05 5.62 24.31
C GLN A 59 4.29 6.68 23.49
N HIS A 60 4.78 7.92 23.45
CA HIS A 60 4.16 8.97 22.60
C HIS A 60 4.32 8.66 21.11
N LEU A 61 5.50 8.20 20.70
CA LEU A 61 5.74 7.79 19.32
C LEU A 61 4.87 6.59 18.92
N ARG A 62 4.72 5.59 19.80
CA ARG A 62 3.89 4.39 19.52
C ARG A 62 2.41 4.72 19.28
N LYS A 63 1.90 5.80 19.87
CA LYS A 63 0.55 6.32 19.57
C LYS A 63 0.42 6.95 18.18
N THR A 64 1.54 7.30 17.56
CA THR A 64 1.59 8.06 16.29
C THR A 64 2.00 7.16 15.13
N VAL A 65 3.01 6.33 15.37
CA VAL A 65 3.56 5.38 14.41
C VAL A 65 3.67 4.03 15.07
N ALA A 66 3.34 3.00 14.32
CA ALA A 66 3.17 1.70 14.93
C ALA A 66 4.39 0.79 14.81
N SER A 67 5.40 1.15 14.00
CA SER A 67 6.73 0.52 14.01
C SER A 67 7.84 1.53 14.24
N ILE A 68 8.74 1.20 15.18
CA ILE A 68 9.93 2.01 15.50
C ILE A 68 11.13 1.06 15.61
N ALA A 69 12.11 1.23 14.73
CA ALA A 69 13.39 0.55 14.85
C ALA A 69 14.40 1.47 15.56
N THR A 70 14.95 1.04 16.69
CA THR A 70 15.90 1.84 17.48
C THR A 70 17.32 1.34 17.28
N PHE A 71 18.29 2.26 17.22
CA PHE A 71 19.69 1.94 17.02
C PHE A 71 20.59 2.82 17.88
N THR A 72 21.47 2.20 18.66
CA THR A 72 22.60 2.86 19.35
C THR A 72 23.86 2.90 18.49
N ASN A 73 23.97 1.97 17.54
CA ASN A 73 25.11 1.80 16.66
C ASN A 73 24.78 2.24 15.22
N VAL A 74 25.53 3.22 14.71
CA VAL A 74 25.39 3.75 13.35
C VAL A 74 25.51 2.66 12.29
N GLN A 75 26.48 1.76 12.42
CA GLN A 75 26.78 0.76 11.40
C GLN A 75 25.65 -0.26 11.28
N GLU A 76 25.13 -0.72 12.41
CA GLU A 76 23.99 -1.65 12.44
C GLU A 76 22.74 -1.00 11.84
N GLY A 77 22.47 0.25 12.21
CA GLY A 77 21.37 0.99 11.62
C GLY A 77 21.54 1.23 10.12
N ILE A 78 22.75 1.56 9.62
CA ILE A 78 23.00 1.67 8.16
C ILE A 78 22.75 0.35 7.44
N VAL A 79 23.14 -0.79 8.03
CA VAL A 79 22.85 -2.12 7.47
C VAL A 79 21.34 -2.34 7.39
N PHE A 80 20.59 -2.01 8.44
CA PHE A 80 19.13 -2.08 8.44
C PHE A 80 18.51 -1.15 7.38
N LEU A 81 18.93 0.11 7.33
CA LEU A 81 18.43 1.09 6.37
C LEU A 81 18.69 0.66 4.91
N ASN A 82 19.79 -0.04 4.66
CA ASN A 82 20.09 -0.61 3.34
C ASN A 82 19.17 -1.77 2.97
N ALA A 83 18.69 -2.55 3.94
CA ALA A 83 17.80 -3.68 3.74
C ALA A 83 16.36 -3.27 3.36
N ILE A 84 15.87 -2.12 3.84
CA ILE A 84 14.53 -1.58 3.53
C ILE A 84 14.44 -1.27 2.02
N LYS A 85 13.59 -1.93 1.24
CA LYS A 85 13.54 -1.68 -0.23
C LYS A 85 12.28 -0.95 -0.69
N LYS A 86 11.15 -1.11 -0.01
CA LYS A 86 9.82 -0.76 -0.52
C LYS A 86 9.18 0.41 0.22
N GLU A 87 9.70 0.74 1.39
CA GLU A 87 9.19 1.73 2.32
C GLU A 87 10.00 3.02 2.28
N LYS A 88 9.33 4.13 2.63
CA LYS A 88 9.98 5.39 2.98
C LYS A 88 10.53 5.33 4.40
N ILE A 89 11.52 6.16 4.68
CA ILE A 89 12.23 6.18 5.95
C ILE A 89 12.01 7.54 6.57
N PHE A 90 11.40 7.55 7.74
CA PHE A 90 11.44 8.67 8.67
C PHE A 90 12.50 8.40 9.72
N MET A 91 13.27 9.42 10.07
CA MET A 91 14.39 9.25 10.98
C MET A 91 14.35 10.26 12.13
N ILE A 92 14.43 9.77 13.36
CA ILE A 92 14.76 10.56 14.54
C ILE A 92 16.23 10.31 14.86
N VAL A 93 17.01 11.37 15.08
CA VAL A 93 18.43 11.28 15.44
C VAL A 93 18.74 12.16 16.64
N SER A 94 19.61 11.69 17.53
CA SER A 94 20.23 12.58 18.51
C SER A 94 21.14 13.59 17.83
N GLY A 95 21.37 14.73 18.46
CA GLY A 95 22.12 15.84 17.85
C GLY A 95 23.54 15.46 17.40
N SER A 96 24.27 14.72 18.23
CA SER A 96 25.65 14.28 17.95
C SER A 96 25.70 13.17 16.91
N LEU A 97 24.80 12.19 17.01
CA LEU A 97 24.74 11.06 16.08
C LEU A 97 24.23 11.49 14.70
N GLY A 98 23.23 12.39 14.69
CA GLY A 98 22.70 13.02 13.49
C GLY A 98 23.77 13.74 12.68
N GLN A 99 24.66 14.49 13.35
CA GLN A 99 25.76 15.18 12.67
C GLN A 99 26.73 14.22 11.97
N GLN A 100 26.83 12.96 12.43
CA GLN A 100 27.68 11.93 11.80
C GLN A 100 26.95 11.24 10.65
N ILE A 101 25.74 10.74 10.89
CA ILE A 101 25.03 9.86 9.93
C ILE A 101 24.34 10.64 8.81
N VAL A 102 23.75 11.80 9.11
CA VAL A 102 22.88 12.50 8.15
C VAL A 102 23.62 12.87 6.85
N PRO A 103 24.87 13.39 6.88
CA PRO A 103 25.60 13.69 5.64
C PRO A 103 25.83 12.48 4.72
N GLU A 104 25.86 11.25 5.26
CA GLU A 104 26.08 10.03 4.46
C GLU A 104 24.81 9.55 3.75
N ILE A 105 23.63 9.90 4.29
CA ILE A 105 22.35 9.34 3.85
C ILE A 105 21.36 10.41 3.36
N GLU A 106 21.66 11.70 3.50
CA GLU A 106 20.74 12.79 3.11
C GLU A 106 20.33 12.70 1.63
N ALA A 107 21.21 12.21 0.77
CA ALA A 107 20.94 12.05 -0.65
C ALA A 107 20.03 10.85 -0.98
N TRP A 108 19.72 9.96 -0.02
CA TRP A 108 18.98 8.73 -0.30
C TRP A 108 17.53 9.02 -0.65
N PRO A 109 17.00 8.57 -1.80
CA PRO A 109 15.61 8.87 -2.21
C PRO A 109 14.52 8.30 -1.29
N ARG A 110 14.84 7.25 -0.53
CA ARG A 110 13.93 6.63 0.45
C ARG A 110 13.87 7.38 1.78
N LEU A 111 14.90 8.17 2.12
CA LEU A 111 14.90 8.99 3.32
C LEU A 111 14.05 10.23 3.07
N GLU A 112 12.90 10.29 3.74
CA GLU A 112 11.87 11.30 3.49
C GLU A 112 12.07 12.51 4.40
N SER A 113 12.14 12.27 5.71
CA SER A 113 12.27 13.33 6.72
C SER A 113 13.19 12.92 7.87
N ILE A 114 13.85 13.93 8.43
CA ILE A 114 14.77 13.80 9.56
C ILE A 114 14.35 14.76 10.67
N TYR A 115 14.25 14.23 11.88
CA TYR A 115 13.91 14.94 13.10
C TYR A 115 15.08 14.86 14.06
N VAL A 116 15.65 16.00 14.44
CA VAL A 116 16.75 16.01 15.42
C VAL A 116 16.15 16.17 16.81
N PHE A 117 16.32 15.16 17.66
CA PHE A 117 15.84 15.18 19.04
C PHE A 117 17.03 15.33 19.99
N CYS A 118 17.19 16.49 20.62
CA CYS A 118 18.32 16.75 21.50
C CYS A 118 18.05 17.87 22.52
N GLY A 119 18.71 17.80 23.67
CA GLY A 119 18.60 18.84 24.70
C GLY A 119 19.31 20.16 24.34
N ASN A 120 20.30 20.13 23.43
CA ASN A 120 21.10 21.30 23.06
C ASN A 120 20.79 21.79 21.64
N ARG A 121 19.63 22.44 21.50
CA ARG A 121 19.09 22.88 20.22
C ARG A 121 20.02 23.81 19.44
N GLU A 122 20.61 24.82 20.08
CA GLU A 122 21.40 25.86 19.43
C GLU A 122 22.62 25.31 18.68
N VAL A 123 23.29 24.31 19.26
CA VAL A 123 24.47 23.68 18.65
C VAL A 123 24.11 22.92 17.38
N HIS A 124 23.01 22.17 17.43
CA HIS A 124 22.65 21.26 16.33
C HIS A 124 21.82 21.94 15.23
N GLU A 125 21.17 23.07 15.51
CA GLU A 125 20.49 23.86 14.48
C GLU A 125 21.43 24.34 13.36
N GLN A 126 22.70 24.59 13.67
CA GLN A 126 23.66 25.13 12.70
C GLN A 126 23.93 24.20 11.51
N TRP A 127 23.97 22.88 11.76
CA TRP A 127 24.13 21.89 10.71
C TRP A 127 22.77 21.45 10.15
N ALA A 128 21.76 21.28 11.01
CA ALA A 128 20.43 20.84 10.62
C ALA A 128 19.80 21.74 9.55
N ARG A 129 19.89 23.07 9.71
CA ARG A 129 19.30 24.04 8.77
C ARG A 129 19.90 24.00 7.36
N LYS A 130 21.07 23.38 7.19
CA LYS A 130 21.72 23.22 5.88
C LYS A 130 21.15 22.05 5.08
N ILE A 131 20.43 21.16 5.75
CA ILE A 131 19.97 19.88 5.19
C ILE A 131 18.46 19.97 5.00
N GLN A 132 18.03 19.95 3.73
CA GLN A 132 16.63 20.17 3.35
C GLN A 132 15.65 19.18 3.99
N LYS A 133 16.09 17.93 4.19
CA LYS A 133 15.26 16.86 4.79
C LYS A 133 15.09 16.99 6.31
N VAL A 134 15.84 17.88 6.96
CA VAL A 134 15.70 18.09 8.40
C VAL A 134 14.51 19.00 8.66
N LYS A 135 13.47 18.44 9.28
CA LYS A 135 12.20 19.12 9.59
C LYS A 135 12.28 19.98 10.86
N GLY A 136 13.31 19.78 11.68
CA GLY A 136 13.56 20.62 12.84
C GLY A 136 14.52 20.00 13.85
N VAL A 137 14.88 20.83 14.84
CA VAL A 137 15.61 20.43 16.04
C VAL A 137 14.71 20.67 17.25
N HIS A 138 14.39 19.60 17.95
CA HIS A 138 13.38 19.57 18.99
C HIS A 138 13.97 19.09 20.31
N THR A 139 13.53 19.71 21.40
CA THR A 139 13.92 19.37 22.78
C THR A 139 12.88 18.51 23.49
N SER A 140 11.71 18.31 22.89
CA SER A 140 10.65 17.43 23.36
C SER A 140 10.09 16.60 22.20
N ILE A 141 9.41 15.49 22.50
CA ILE A 141 8.98 14.51 21.50
C ILE A 141 7.66 14.89 20.83
N GLU A 142 6.80 15.64 21.52
CA GLU A 142 5.45 15.95 21.07
C GLU A 142 5.43 16.70 19.73
N PRO A 143 6.26 17.73 19.50
CA PRO A 143 6.31 18.38 18.19
C PRO A 143 6.83 17.47 17.08
N ILE A 144 7.63 16.44 17.42
CA ILE A 144 8.07 15.43 16.46
C ILE A 144 6.89 14.52 16.12
N CYS A 145 6.09 14.09 17.10
CA CYS A 145 4.87 13.31 16.87
C CYS A 145 3.89 14.05 15.95
N ASP A 146 3.62 15.33 16.23
CA ASP A 146 2.70 16.14 15.41
C ASP A 146 3.17 16.24 13.96
N ALA A 147 4.46 16.50 13.75
CA ALA A 147 5.04 16.58 12.41
C ALA A 147 5.09 15.21 11.70
N LEU A 148 5.40 14.13 12.43
CA LEU A 148 5.38 12.77 11.92
C LEU A 148 3.98 12.34 11.47
N GLN A 149 2.93 12.75 12.19
CA GLN A 149 1.55 12.45 11.80
C GLN A 149 1.22 13.05 10.43
N VAL A 150 1.57 14.32 10.21
CA VAL A 150 1.38 15.00 8.91
C VAL A 150 2.21 14.34 7.80
N ASP A 151 3.50 14.07 8.08
CA ASP A 151 4.39 13.43 7.11
C ASP A 151 3.93 12.01 6.74
N ARG A 152 3.37 11.25 7.69
CA ARG A 152 2.76 9.93 7.46
C ARG A 152 1.60 10.03 6.47
N GLU A 153 0.64 10.91 6.77
CA GLU A 153 -0.55 11.08 5.92
C GLU A 153 -0.16 11.50 4.50
N ASN A 154 0.80 12.42 4.39
CA ASN A 154 1.37 12.86 3.12
C ASN A 154 2.08 11.72 2.38
N CYS A 155 2.84 10.88 3.08
CA CYS A 155 3.51 9.71 2.51
C CYS A 155 2.50 8.71 1.94
N ASP A 156 1.45 8.38 2.68
CA ASP A 156 0.41 7.46 2.20
C ASP A 156 -0.33 8.03 0.97
N ARG A 157 -0.63 9.33 0.97
CA ARG A 157 -1.21 10.01 -0.20
C ARG A 157 -0.24 10.00 -1.41
N ALA A 158 1.05 10.24 -1.19
CA ALA A 158 2.03 10.30 -2.28
C ALA A 158 2.37 8.93 -2.88
N MET A 159 2.18 7.85 -2.12
CA MET A 159 2.55 6.48 -2.52
C MET A 159 1.42 5.74 -3.26
N ILE A 160 0.35 6.43 -3.69
CA ILE A 160 -0.69 5.81 -4.53
C ILE A 160 -0.11 5.42 -5.89
N PRO A 161 -0.19 4.13 -6.30
CA PRO A 161 0.34 3.69 -7.58
C PRO A 161 -0.45 4.28 -8.75
N ILE A 162 0.30 4.64 -9.79
CA ILE A 162 -0.22 5.18 -11.06
C ILE A 162 0.23 4.26 -12.20
N SER A 163 -0.72 3.88 -13.06
CA SER A 163 -0.47 3.09 -14.27
C SER A 163 -0.66 3.95 -15.52
N PHE A 164 0.02 3.60 -16.63
CA PHE A 164 0.05 4.38 -17.89
C PHE A 164 -0.15 3.50 -19.13
N ASN A 165 -0.81 4.05 -20.18
CA ASN A 165 -0.91 3.55 -21.57
C ASN A 165 -0.97 2.03 -21.75
N GLY A 166 -2.13 1.43 -21.47
CA GLY A 166 -2.40 -0.01 -21.63
C GLY A 166 -2.54 -0.80 -20.33
N ILE A 167 -2.69 -0.07 -19.22
CA ILE A 167 -2.95 -0.47 -17.83
C ILE A 167 -2.33 -1.79 -17.40
N ASP A 168 -1.14 -1.64 -16.81
CA ASP A 168 -0.21 -2.70 -16.40
C ASP A 168 -0.81 -3.87 -15.61
N THR A 169 -0.03 -4.93 -15.50
CA THR A 169 -0.35 -6.14 -14.74
C THR A 169 -0.93 -5.86 -13.36
N LEU A 170 -0.46 -4.80 -12.70
CA LEU A 170 -0.99 -4.32 -11.43
C LEU A 170 -2.47 -3.96 -11.55
N PHE A 171 -2.83 -3.01 -12.42
CA PHE A 171 -4.22 -2.61 -12.63
C PHE A 171 -5.12 -3.78 -13.00
N MET A 172 -4.66 -4.66 -13.91
CA MET A 172 -5.48 -5.77 -14.37
C MET A 172 -5.87 -6.70 -13.21
N TYR A 173 -4.89 -7.08 -12.38
CA TYR A 173 -5.16 -7.97 -11.26
C TYR A 173 -5.94 -7.28 -10.14
N THR A 174 -5.64 -6.02 -9.82
CA THR A 174 -6.41 -5.30 -8.80
C THR A 174 -7.86 -5.08 -9.23
N GLN A 175 -8.11 -4.86 -10.53
CA GLN A 175 -9.45 -4.68 -11.06
C GLN A 175 -10.24 -5.99 -11.00
N LEU A 176 -9.63 -7.10 -11.38
CA LEU A 176 -10.27 -8.42 -11.29
C LEU A 176 -10.53 -8.82 -9.84
N LEU A 177 -9.59 -8.55 -8.92
CA LEU A 177 -9.78 -8.78 -7.49
C LEU A 177 -10.94 -7.97 -6.93
N LYS A 178 -11.06 -6.69 -7.31
CA LYS A 178 -12.23 -5.86 -6.96
C LYS A 178 -13.52 -6.52 -7.43
N GLU A 179 -13.63 -6.90 -8.71
CA GLU A 179 -14.83 -7.57 -9.25
C GLU A 179 -15.16 -8.84 -8.46
N ILE A 180 -14.16 -9.64 -8.12
CA ILE A 180 -14.33 -10.86 -7.33
C ILE A 180 -14.83 -10.58 -5.92
N PHE A 181 -14.26 -9.59 -5.23
CA PHE A 181 -14.71 -9.25 -3.87
C PHE A 181 -16.14 -8.72 -3.85
N LEU A 182 -16.60 -8.09 -4.93
CA LEU A 182 -18.00 -7.69 -5.09
C LEU A 182 -18.94 -8.89 -5.30
N ASP A 183 -18.43 -9.99 -5.86
CA ASP A 183 -19.19 -11.23 -6.12
C ASP A 183 -19.20 -12.20 -4.92
N ILE A 184 -18.27 -12.05 -3.96
CA ILE A 184 -18.13 -12.97 -2.82
C ILE A 184 -19.04 -12.53 -1.67
N GLU A 185 -19.97 -13.42 -1.30
CA GLU A 185 -20.72 -13.35 -0.05
C GLU A 185 -19.95 -14.10 1.05
N ASP A 186 -19.54 -13.38 2.09
CA ASP A 186 -18.75 -13.91 3.22
C ASP A 186 -19.24 -13.37 4.57
N ASP A 187 -18.79 -14.00 5.65
CA ASP A 187 -19.00 -13.52 7.03
C ASP A 187 -17.94 -12.48 7.40
N ASP A 188 -18.32 -11.20 7.31
CA ASP A 188 -17.43 -10.07 7.61
C ASP A 188 -16.92 -10.09 9.04
N THR A 189 -17.71 -10.58 10.00
CA THR A 189 -17.27 -10.68 11.40
C THR A 189 -16.08 -11.62 11.52
N LYS A 190 -16.03 -12.69 10.72
CA LYS A 190 -14.89 -13.61 10.67
C LYS A 190 -13.69 -12.96 9.99
N LEU A 191 -13.89 -12.27 8.86
CA LEU A 191 -12.82 -11.62 8.12
C LEU A 191 -12.15 -10.47 8.91
N ILE A 192 -12.94 -9.68 9.64
CA ILE A 192 -12.45 -8.62 10.53
C ILE A 192 -11.57 -9.21 11.63
N LYS A 193 -11.97 -10.33 12.25
CA LYS A 193 -11.15 -11.03 13.25
C LYS A 193 -9.86 -11.57 12.66
N GLU A 194 -9.91 -12.17 11.47
CA GLU A 194 -8.71 -12.67 10.78
C GLU A 194 -7.74 -11.54 10.39
N LEU A 195 -8.26 -10.36 10.05
CA LEU A 195 -7.45 -9.16 9.84
C LEU A 195 -6.81 -8.70 11.15
N ALA A 196 -7.58 -8.62 12.25
CA ALA A 196 -7.07 -8.22 13.55
C ALA A 196 -5.96 -9.15 14.04
N GLU A 197 -6.16 -10.47 13.97
CA GLU A 197 -5.14 -11.48 14.29
C GLU A 197 -3.89 -11.32 13.43
N TYR A 198 -4.06 -11.08 12.13
CA TYR A 198 -2.93 -10.84 11.22
C TYR A 198 -2.14 -9.59 11.62
N CYS A 199 -2.82 -8.49 11.93
CA CYS A 199 -2.19 -7.23 12.34
C CYS A 199 -1.40 -7.38 13.64
N ARG A 200 -1.94 -8.13 14.62
CA ARG A 200 -1.24 -8.43 15.89
C ARG A 200 0.08 -9.14 15.66
N LEU A 201 0.15 -10.04 14.68
CA LEU A 201 1.37 -10.78 14.36
C LEU A 201 2.49 -9.92 13.76
N GLN A 202 2.17 -8.74 13.22
CA GLN A 202 3.18 -7.87 12.59
C GLN A 202 3.96 -7.03 13.63
N ASN A 203 3.45 -6.85 14.84
CA ASN A 203 4.00 -5.97 15.90
C ASN A 203 4.20 -4.50 15.49
N ASP A 204 3.71 -4.14 14.30
CA ASP A 204 3.92 -2.86 13.63
C ASP A 204 2.61 -2.04 13.58
N ILE A 205 1.54 -2.46 14.29
CA ILE A 205 0.25 -1.78 14.47
C ILE A 205 -0.05 -1.69 15.97
N ASP A 206 -0.54 -0.56 16.45
CA ASP A 206 -0.92 -0.37 17.85
C ASP A 206 -2.14 -1.23 18.22
N GLU A 207 -2.09 -1.91 19.38
CA GLU A 207 -3.13 -2.85 19.81
C GLU A 207 -4.47 -2.16 20.05
N ASP A 208 -4.48 -0.90 20.52
CA ASP A 208 -5.72 -0.17 20.74
C ASP A 208 -6.39 0.14 19.40
N GLU A 209 -5.62 0.46 18.34
CA GLU A 209 -6.18 0.60 16.99
C GLU A 209 -6.75 -0.72 16.46
N ILE A 210 -6.06 -1.84 16.66
CA ILE A 210 -6.53 -3.18 16.24
C ILE A 210 -7.83 -3.53 16.95
N ALA A 211 -7.86 -3.38 18.28
CA ALA A 211 -9.03 -3.68 19.09
C ALA A 211 -10.23 -2.82 18.67
N LYS A 212 -9.98 -1.55 18.32
CA LYS A 212 -11.02 -0.64 17.83
C LYS A 212 -11.64 -1.14 16.53
N VAL A 213 -10.82 -1.54 15.54
CA VAL A 213 -11.35 -2.12 14.28
C VAL A 213 -12.12 -3.41 14.58
N GLU A 214 -11.60 -4.29 15.42
CA GLU A 214 -12.25 -5.57 15.72
C GLU A 214 -13.62 -5.41 16.40
N GLN A 215 -13.78 -4.39 17.25
CA GLN A 215 -14.98 -4.19 18.07
C GLN A 215 -15.98 -3.22 17.46
N GLU A 216 -15.50 -2.15 16.82
CA GLU A 216 -16.30 -0.98 16.43
C GLU A 216 -16.41 -0.83 14.90
N TYR A 217 -15.94 -1.79 14.09
CA TYR A 217 -15.96 -1.63 12.62
C TYR A 217 -17.34 -1.24 12.08
N HIS A 218 -18.40 -1.91 12.53
CA HIS A 218 -19.77 -1.66 12.09
C HIS A 218 -20.45 -0.46 12.78
N ASP A 219 -19.81 0.15 13.78
CA ASP A 219 -20.32 1.36 14.43
C ASP A 219 -20.02 2.62 13.61
N HIS A 220 -19.15 2.50 12.60
CA HIS A 220 -18.75 3.57 11.69
C HIS A 220 -18.94 3.17 10.22
N THR A 221 -19.00 4.16 9.34
CA THR A 221 -19.11 3.91 7.90
C THR A 221 -17.76 3.48 7.32
N PRO A 222 -17.72 2.76 6.18
CA PRO A 222 -16.45 2.44 5.52
C PRO A 222 -15.63 3.67 5.13
N ILE A 223 -16.28 4.78 4.75
CA ILE A 223 -15.61 6.05 4.42
C ILE A 223 -14.93 6.66 5.65
N TRP A 224 -15.58 6.57 6.82
CA TRP A 224 -15.00 7.00 8.08
C TRP A 224 -13.70 6.24 8.35
N TRP A 225 -13.70 4.91 8.24
CA TRP A 225 -12.48 4.09 8.40
C TRP A 225 -11.40 4.38 7.37
N TYR A 226 -11.80 4.70 6.13
CA TYR A 226 -10.86 5.02 5.05
C TYR A 226 -10.16 6.38 5.26
N THR A 227 -10.85 7.33 5.89
CA THR A 227 -10.35 8.70 6.09
C THR A 227 -9.76 8.93 7.47
N ALA A 228 -10.07 8.06 8.43
CA ALA A 228 -9.53 8.12 9.78
C ALA A 228 -8.01 7.88 9.81
N PRO A 229 -7.28 8.49 10.76
CA PRO A 229 -5.83 8.35 10.90
C PRO A 229 -5.39 7.00 11.51
N PHE A 230 -6.18 5.93 11.31
CA PHE A 230 -5.87 4.56 11.76
C PHE A 230 -5.16 3.75 10.68
N PHE A 231 -4.66 2.57 11.04
CA PHE A 231 -3.90 1.71 10.12
C PHE A 231 -4.69 1.24 8.88
N MET A 232 -6.02 1.21 8.90
CA MET A 232 -6.86 0.61 7.83
C MET A 232 -6.52 1.15 6.43
N ASN A 233 -6.48 2.47 6.27
CA ASN A 233 -6.15 3.11 5.01
C ASN A 233 -4.69 2.85 4.59
N SER A 234 -3.75 2.95 5.53
CA SER A 234 -2.32 2.71 5.29
C SER A 234 -2.06 1.27 4.83
N VAL A 235 -2.65 0.27 5.50
CA VAL A 235 -2.50 -1.16 5.16
C VAL A 235 -3.15 -1.47 3.82
N LEU A 236 -4.35 -0.93 3.55
CA LEU A 236 -5.01 -1.09 2.25
C LEU A 236 -4.17 -0.52 1.11
N ASN A 237 -3.74 0.74 1.22
CA ASN A 237 -2.96 1.39 0.17
C ASN A 237 -1.60 0.71 -0.04
N CYS A 238 -0.97 0.24 1.04
CA CYS A 238 0.26 -0.54 0.96
C CYS A 238 0.06 -1.88 0.24
N GLY A 239 -0.98 -2.63 0.63
CA GLY A 239 -1.34 -3.91 0.03
C GLY A 239 -1.61 -3.80 -1.47
N LEU A 240 -2.41 -2.82 -1.88
CA LEU A 240 -2.71 -2.55 -3.28
C LEU A 240 -1.47 -2.09 -4.07
N ARG A 241 -0.63 -1.21 -3.50
CA ARG A 241 0.62 -0.75 -4.14
C ARG A 241 1.61 -1.89 -4.38
N LEU A 242 1.74 -2.79 -3.41
CA LEU A 242 2.73 -3.87 -3.45
C LEU A 242 2.20 -5.16 -4.08
N MET A 243 0.89 -5.23 -4.36
CA MET A 243 0.20 -6.48 -4.69
C MET A 243 0.46 -7.58 -3.66
N ASP A 244 0.45 -7.20 -2.38
CA ASP A 244 0.49 -8.20 -1.33
C ASP A 244 -0.87 -8.89 -1.25
N VAL A 245 -0.96 -10.01 -1.93
CA VAL A 245 -2.18 -10.80 -2.08
C VAL A 245 -2.80 -11.16 -0.72
N ASP A 246 -2.01 -11.46 0.30
CA ASP A 246 -2.53 -11.82 1.62
C ASP A 246 -3.21 -10.62 2.30
N ILE A 247 -2.61 -9.44 2.19
CA ILE A 247 -3.20 -8.19 2.68
C ILE A 247 -4.48 -7.86 1.89
N VAL A 248 -4.41 -7.92 0.56
CA VAL A 248 -5.55 -7.57 -0.31
C VAL A 248 -6.73 -8.52 -0.09
N LEU A 249 -6.48 -9.82 0.10
CA LEU A 249 -7.52 -10.81 0.44
C LEU A 249 -8.17 -10.53 1.80
N ARG A 250 -7.37 -10.26 2.83
CA ARG A 250 -7.88 -9.95 4.18
C ARG A 250 -8.68 -8.66 4.22
N LEU A 251 -8.34 -7.69 3.38
CA LEU A 251 -9.08 -6.44 3.22
C LEU A 251 -10.15 -6.50 2.13
N GLY A 252 -10.43 -7.68 1.56
CA GLY A 252 -11.45 -7.85 0.51
C GLY A 252 -12.82 -7.37 0.95
N PHE A 253 -13.22 -7.67 2.20
CA PHE A 253 -14.48 -7.17 2.80
C PHE A 253 -14.49 -5.64 2.82
N PHE A 254 -13.41 -5.00 3.26
CA PHE A 254 -13.34 -3.54 3.37
C PHE A 254 -13.37 -2.87 1.99
N ILE A 255 -12.71 -3.44 0.97
CA ILE A 255 -12.77 -2.97 -0.41
C ILE A 255 -14.21 -3.04 -0.94
N ARG A 256 -14.91 -4.16 -0.69
CA ARG A 256 -16.31 -4.37 -1.08
C ARG A 256 -17.22 -3.37 -0.38
N ASP A 257 -17.16 -3.28 0.94
CA ASP A 257 -18.01 -2.40 1.75
C ASP A 257 -17.80 -0.92 1.36
N LEU A 258 -16.55 -0.49 1.19
CA LEU A 258 -16.23 0.87 0.78
C LEU A 258 -16.75 1.17 -0.63
N HIS A 259 -16.59 0.25 -1.58
CA HIS A 259 -17.12 0.43 -2.93
C HIS A 259 -18.65 0.51 -2.94
N GLN A 260 -19.33 -0.44 -2.28
CA GLN A 260 -20.79 -0.48 -2.21
C GLN A 260 -21.35 0.76 -1.51
N TYR A 261 -20.71 1.22 -0.44
CA TYR A 261 -21.14 2.42 0.27
C TYR A 261 -20.98 3.69 -0.59
N ILE A 262 -19.85 3.83 -1.30
CA ILE A 262 -19.65 4.93 -2.27
C ILE A 262 -20.71 4.86 -3.39
N ASP A 263 -21.01 3.68 -3.92
CA ASP A 263 -22.02 3.53 -4.97
C ASP A 263 -23.43 3.91 -4.48
N ASN A 264 -23.82 3.46 -3.29
CA ASN A 264 -25.10 3.83 -2.68
C ASN A 264 -25.24 5.36 -2.53
N LEU A 265 -24.24 6.02 -1.95
CA LEU A 265 -24.23 7.47 -1.80
C LEU A 265 -24.22 8.20 -3.15
N TYR A 266 -23.50 7.66 -4.14
CA TYR A 266 -23.52 8.19 -5.50
C TYR A 266 -24.93 8.12 -6.10
N GLN A 267 -25.63 6.99 -5.99
CA GLN A 267 -27.01 6.88 -6.48
C GLN A 267 -27.95 7.89 -5.79
N GLU A 268 -27.81 8.09 -4.48
CA GLU A 268 -28.55 9.11 -3.74
C GLU A 268 -28.24 10.53 -4.25
N GLN A 269 -26.98 10.88 -4.46
CA GLN A 269 -26.57 12.17 -5.02
C GLN A 269 -27.15 12.42 -6.42
N GLN A 270 -27.17 11.39 -7.27
CA GLN A 270 -27.73 11.46 -8.62
C GLN A 270 -29.25 11.65 -8.59
N SER A 271 -29.95 10.91 -7.72
CA SER A 271 -31.40 11.05 -7.54
C SER A 271 -31.80 12.47 -7.08
N ASN A 272 -30.99 13.07 -6.22
CA ASN A 272 -31.16 14.43 -5.71
C ASN A 272 -30.66 15.51 -6.67
N LYS A 273 -30.10 15.13 -7.84
CA LYS A 273 -29.50 16.04 -8.84
C LYS A 273 -28.49 17.01 -8.24
N LYS A 274 -27.73 16.55 -7.24
CA LYS A 274 -26.77 17.40 -6.50
C LYS A 274 -25.65 17.90 -7.41
N ILE A 275 -25.17 17.06 -8.34
CA ILE A 275 -24.07 17.36 -9.26
C ILE A 275 -24.52 17.01 -10.69
N THR A 276 -24.84 18.02 -11.50
CA THR A 276 -25.39 17.82 -12.86
C THR A 276 -24.56 18.46 -13.96
N THR A 277 -23.57 19.27 -13.58
CA THR A 277 -22.67 19.95 -14.50
C THR A 277 -21.26 19.42 -14.32
N THR A 278 -20.47 19.47 -15.39
CA THR A 278 -19.04 19.23 -15.34
C THR A 278 -18.40 20.05 -14.21
N PHE A 279 -17.51 19.42 -13.45
CA PHE A 279 -16.81 20.05 -12.34
C PHE A 279 -15.32 19.67 -12.37
N THR A 280 -14.53 20.37 -11.55
CA THR A 280 -13.08 20.18 -11.49
C THR A 280 -12.67 19.84 -10.08
N VAL A 281 -11.85 18.81 -9.95
CA VAL A 281 -11.21 18.41 -8.70
C VAL A 281 -9.70 18.43 -8.85
N PHE A 282 -9.01 18.60 -7.74
CA PHE A 282 -7.58 18.77 -7.66
C PHE A 282 -6.97 17.69 -6.80
N ARG A 283 -5.73 17.31 -7.14
CA ARG A 283 -4.90 16.45 -6.30
C ARG A 283 -3.44 16.86 -6.43
N GLY A 284 -2.79 17.05 -5.29
CA GLY A 284 -1.36 17.29 -5.22
C GLY A 284 -0.60 16.08 -4.71
N GLN A 285 0.54 15.76 -5.32
CA GLN A 285 1.49 14.79 -4.78
C GLN A 285 2.88 14.96 -5.36
N GLY A 286 3.89 14.42 -4.67
CA GLY A 286 5.21 14.22 -5.24
C GLY A 286 5.24 12.97 -6.14
N LEU A 287 5.97 13.04 -7.25
CA LEU A 287 6.32 11.88 -8.06
C LEU A 287 7.83 11.80 -8.23
N SER A 288 8.36 10.57 -8.36
CA SER A 288 9.76 10.43 -8.76
C SER A 288 9.96 10.97 -10.18
N VAL A 289 11.15 11.50 -10.45
CA VAL A 289 11.51 11.96 -11.80
C VAL A 289 11.30 10.84 -12.83
N GLU A 290 11.61 9.59 -12.48
CA GLU A 290 11.39 8.44 -13.37
C GLU A 290 9.91 8.26 -13.76
N VAL A 291 9.00 8.26 -12.78
CA VAL A 291 7.55 8.11 -13.01
C VAL A 291 7.03 9.31 -13.80
N PHE A 292 7.51 10.51 -13.49
CA PHE A 292 7.12 11.72 -14.20
C PHE A 292 7.58 11.73 -15.67
N GLU A 293 8.80 11.27 -15.96
CA GLU A 293 9.28 11.16 -17.34
C GLU A 293 8.52 10.08 -18.13
N LYS A 294 8.02 9.03 -17.45
CA LYS A 294 7.06 8.09 -18.07
C LYS A 294 5.72 8.76 -18.37
N MET A 295 5.21 9.59 -17.44
CA MET A 295 3.97 10.36 -17.61
C MET A 295 4.06 11.33 -18.80
N LYS A 296 5.16 12.08 -18.94
CA LYS A 296 5.39 12.97 -20.10
C LYS A 296 5.34 12.25 -21.44
N LYS A 297 5.91 11.04 -21.51
CA LYS A 297 5.87 10.21 -22.74
C LYS A 297 4.47 9.64 -23.02
N THR A 298 3.56 9.76 -22.07
CA THR A 298 2.18 9.27 -22.10
C THR A 298 1.19 10.43 -22.25
N GLU A 299 1.64 11.63 -22.61
CA GLU A 299 0.75 12.72 -23.01
C GLU A 299 -0.15 12.28 -24.17
N ASP A 300 -1.40 12.75 -24.20
CA ASP A 300 -2.52 12.27 -25.01
C ASP A 300 -2.99 10.83 -24.72
N GLY A 301 -2.26 10.11 -23.87
CA GLY A 301 -2.55 8.74 -23.46
C GLY A 301 -3.44 8.61 -22.23
N LEU A 302 -3.51 7.39 -21.69
CA LEU A 302 -4.32 7.05 -20.52
C LEU A 302 -3.46 6.83 -19.28
N MET A 303 -4.04 7.18 -18.13
CA MET A 303 -3.50 6.99 -16.80
C MET A 303 -4.59 6.50 -15.85
N SER A 304 -4.24 5.65 -14.87
CA SER A 304 -5.17 5.22 -13.83
C SER A 304 -4.62 5.36 -12.42
N PHE A 305 -5.53 5.60 -11.47
CA PHE A 305 -5.27 5.44 -10.05
C PHE A 305 -5.88 4.10 -9.58
N ASN A 306 -5.03 3.19 -9.08
CA ASN A 306 -5.47 1.83 -8.77
C ASN A 306 -6.05 1.70 -7.35
N ASN A 307 -5.97 2.76 -6.55
CA ASN A 307 -6.61 2.87 -5.24
C ASN A 307 -7.87 3.74 -5.31
N PHE A 308 -8.62 3.76 -4.20
CA PHE A 308 -9.63 4.80 -3.98
C PHE A 308 -8.94 6.16 -4.06
N LEU A 309 -9.56 7.09 -4.79
CA LEU A 309 -8.92 8.34 -5.15
C LEU A 309 -9.60 9.48 -4.40
N LEU A 310 -8.91 9.97 -3.37
CA LEU A 310 -9.30 11.17 -2.65
C LEU A 310 -8.81 12.42 -3.38
N THR A 311 -9.70 13.38 -3.59
CA THR A 311 -9.44 14.64 -4.29
C THR A 311 -10.10 15.80 -3.54
N SER A 312 -9.68 17.03 -3.83
CA SER A 312 -10.25 18.24 -3.22
C SER A 312 -10.79 19.17 -4.29
N GLU A 313 -11.90 19.86 -4.04
CA GLU A 313 -12.31 20.98 -4.90
C GLU A 313 -11.46 22.24 -4.67
N ASN A 314 -10.68 22.27 -3.59
CA ASN A 314 -9.79 23.38 -3.26
C ASN A 314 -8.40 23.21 -3.91
N ARG A 315 -8.17 23.96 -4.99
CA ARG A 315 -6.89 23.98 -5.71
C ARG A 315 -5.69 24.29 -4.80
N GLN A 316 -5.84 25.16 -3.79
CA GLN A 316 -4.71 25.59 -2.97
C GLN A 316 -4.24 24.50 -2.02
N VAL A 317 -5.16 23.73 -1.44
CA VAL A 317 -4.83 22.56 -0.62
C VAL A 317 -4.01 21.56 -1.44
N SER A 318 -4.47 21.26 -2.66
CA SER A 318 -3.73 20.37 -3.56
C SER A 318 -2.39 20.95 -4.03
N LEU A 319 -2.31 22.25 -4.33
CA LEU A 319 -1.04 22.86 -4.72
C LEU A 319 0.00 22.81 -3.58
N GLN A 320 -0.44 22.98 -2.33
CA GLN A 320 0.42 22.86 -1.17
C GLN A 320 1.01 21.45 -1.03
N LEU A 321 0.19 20.41 -1.21
CA LEU A 321 0.66 19.02 -1.23
C LEU A 321 1.67 18.76 -2.37
N ALA A 322 1.47 19.37 -3.55
CA ALA A 322 2.43 19.28 -4.66
C ALA A 322 3.77 19.95 -4.31
N ARG A 323 3.75 21.12 -3.65
CA ARG A 323 4.95 21.81 -3.14
C ARG A 323 5.71 20.97 -2.14
N GLU A 324 5.01 20.35 -1.20
CA GLU A 324 5.60 19.46 -0.21
C GLU A 324 6.28 18.25 -0.89
N GLY A 325 5.60 17.62 -1.85
CA GLY A 325 6.16 16.53 -2.63
C GLY A 325 7.42 16.91 -3.44
N ALA A 326 7.49 18.13 -3.98
CA ALA A 326 8.69 18.64 -4.63
C ALA A 326 9.83 18.92 -3.62
N ALA A 327 9.47 19.37 -2.41
CA ALA A 327 10.43 19.75 -1.37
C ALA A 327 11.07 18.55 -0.66
N THR A 328 10.51 17.34 -0.77
CA THR A 328 11.04 16.13 -0.13
C THR A 328 12.51 15.85 -0.48
N ASN A 329 12.84 15.75 -1.77
CA ASN A 329 14.22 15.50 -2.22
C ASN A 329 14.41 15.88 -3.69
N SER A 330 15.66 15.93 -4.16
CA SER A 330 16.03 16.38 -5.51
C SER A 330 15.54 15.45 -6.64
N ASN A 331 15.21 14.19 -6.34
CA ASN A 331 14.70 13.20 -7.31
C ASN A 331 13.17 13.13 -7.34
N MET A 332 12.49 14.09 -6.71
CA MET A 332 11.03 14.24 -6.75
C MET A 332 10.64 15.52 -7.50
N VAL A 333 9.49 15.48 -8.15
CA VAL A 333 8.79 16.63 -8.72
C VAL A 333 7.41 16.74 -8.09
N GLY A 334 6.91 17.96 -7.92
CA GLY A 334 5.58 18.18 -7.40
C GLY A 334 4.57 18.28 -8.53
N ILE A 335 3.52 17.48 -8.47
CA ILE A 335 2.47 17.43 -9.47
C ILE A 335 1.16 17.92 -8.88
N LEU A 336 0.56 18.91 -9.54
CA LEU A 336 -0.84 19.28 -9.36
C LEU A 336 -1.65 18.69 -10.50
N PHE A 337 -2.42 17.66 -10.22
CA PHE A 337 -3.45 17.15 -11.11
C PHE A 337 -4.67 18.07 -11.09
N ILE A 338 -5.13 18.45 -12.27
CA ILE A 338 -6.40 19.16 -12.49
C ILE A 338 -7.30 18.22 -13.28
N MET A 339 -8.31 17.68 -12.61
CA MET A 339 -9.16 16.62 -13.17
C MET A 339 -10.54 17.19 -13.51
N THR A 340 -10.91 17.09 -14.78
CA THR A 340 -12.23 17.47 -15.28
C THR A 340 -13.15 16.25 -15.25
N ILE A 341 -14.26 16.38 -14.54
CA ILE A 341 -15.22 15.31 -14.30
C ILE A 341 -16.53 15.66 -14.98
N ASP A 342 -16.97 14.83 -15.92
CA ASP A 342 -18.29 14.89 -16.51
C ASP A 342 -19.21 13.85 -15.84
N PRO A 343 -20.24 14.30 -15.07
CA PRO A 343 -21.17 13.38 -14.41
C PRO A 343 -21.90 12.42 -15.36
N THR A 344 -22.04 12.77 -16.64
CA THR A 344 -22.66 11.90 -17.65
C THR A 344 -21.78 10.70 -17.97
N ILE A 345 -20.45 10.91 -18.07
CA ILE A 345 -19.47 9.83 -18.27
C ILE A 345 -19.49 8.90 -17.06
N SER A 346 -19.45 9.46 -15.84
CA SER A 346 -19.51 8.68 -14.61
C SER A 346 -20.78 7.83 -14.51
N SER A 347 -21.93 8.39 -14.90
CA SER A 347 -23.22 7.69 -14.88
C SER A 347 -23.28 6.57 -15.93
N ASN A 348 -22.79 6.83 -17.14
CA ASN A 348 -22.81 5.84 -18.23
C ASN A 348 -21.81 4.70 -18.00
N SER A 349 -20.75 4.96 -17.25
CA SER A 349 -19.63 4.02 -17.04
C SER A 349 -19.60 3.39 -15.65
N SER A 350 -20.61 3.66 -14.82
CA SER A 350 -20.67 3.21 -13.41
C SER A 350 -19.37 3.52 -12.64
N ILE A 351 -18.92 4.77 -12.72
CA ILE A 351 -17.76 5.28 -11.97
C ILE A 351 -18.29 6.13 -10.81
N PRO A 352 -18.64 5.51 -9.67
CA PRO A 352 -19.21 6.25 -8.55
C PRO A 352 -18.16 7.10 -7.85
N TYR A 353 -18.60 8.26 -7.40
CA TYR A 353 -17.85 9.20 -6.57
C TYR A 353 -18.79 9.89 -5.59
N VAL A 354 -18.26 10.34 -4.46
CA VAL A 354 -19.06 10.89 -3.37
C VAL A 354 -18.37 12.11 -2.77
N ASP A 355 -19.16 13.11 -2.41
CA ASP A 355 -18.73 14.23 -1.58
C ASP A 355 -18.75 13.76 -0.12
N ILE A 356 -17.55 13.64 0.47
CA ILE A 356 -17.38 13.02 1.79
C ILE A 356 -17.34 14.02 2.94
N SER A 357 -17.63 15.29 2.70
CA SER A 357 -17.58 16.36 3.72
C SER A 357 -18.44 16.08 4.96
N ARG A 358 -19.38 15.12 4.88
CA ARG A 358 -20.27 14.69 5.98
C ARG A 358 -20.11 13.24 6.40
N GLU A 359 -19.28 12.48 5.68
CA GLU A 359 -19.12 11.03 5.85
C GLU A 359 -17.71 10.65 6.35
N GLY A 360 -16.74 11.53 6.12
CA GLY A 360 -15.36 11.33 6.54
C GLY A 360 -15.17 11.46 8.05
N PHE A 361 -14.05 10.90 8.54
CA PHE A 361 -13.59 11.06 9.92
C PHE A 361 -13.40 12.54 10.29
N TYR A 362 -12.83 13.28 9.34
CA TYR A 362 -12.61 14.71 9.48
C TYR A 362 -13.89 15.44 9.10
N GLU A 363 -14.63 15.94 10.09
CA GLU A 363 -15.74 16.88 9.89
C GLU A 363 -15.17 18.27 9.49
N ILE A 364 -14.56 18.37 8.30
CA ILE A 364 -13.96 19.61 7.80
C ILE A 364 -14.84 20.21 6.71
N ASN A 365 -14.88 21.55 6.65
CA ASN A 365 -15.61 22.34 5.65
C ASN A 365 -14.96 22.32 4.24
N ASP A 366 -13.89 21.56 4.03
CA ASP A 366 -13.26 21.42 2.72
C ASP A 366 -13.95 20.30 1.97
N THR A 367 -14.43 20.61 0.77
CA THR A 367 -15.12 19.65 -0.07
C THR A 367 -14.11 18.67 -0.67
N GLU A 368 -14.09 17.47 -0.09
CA GLU A 368 -13.33 16.34 -0.60
C GLU A 368 -14.26 15.41 -1.39
N ILE A 369 -13.81 15.02 -2.59
CA ILE A 369 -14.50 14.06 -3.45
C ILE A 369 -13.69 12.76 -3.45
N LEU A 370 -14.33 11.66 -3.05
CA LEU A 370 -13.77 10.32 -3.05
C LEU A 370 -14.32 9.52 -4.23
N PHE A 371 -13.43 9.06 -5.10
CA PHE A 371 -13.78 8.16 -6.19
C PHE A 371 -13.48 6.71 -5.81
N THR A 372 -14.20 5.79 -6.43
CA THR A 372 -13.85 4.37 -6.35
C THR A 372 -12.46 4.06 -6.95
N THR A 373 -11.96 2.85 -6.71
CA THR A 373 -10.71 2.35 -7.29
C THR A 373 -10.81 2.23 -8.81
N HIS A 374 -9.65 2.28 -9.48
CA HIS A 374 -9.49 2.05 -10.92
C HIS A 374 -10.14 3.16 -11.77
N THR A 375 -10.10 4.40 -11.28
CA THR A 375 -10.48 5.56 -12.08
C THR A 375 -9.43 5.85 -13.15
N ILE A 376 -9.90 6.12 -14.37
CA ILE A 376 -9.05 6.29 -15.55
C ILE A 376 -9.24 7.69 -16.11
N PHE A 377 -8.11 8.31 -16.45
CA PHE A 377 -8.04 9.65 -16.99
C PHE A 377 -7.21 9.68 -18.27
N ARG A 378 -7.58 10.56 -19.19
CA ARG A 378 -6.72 10.96 -20.30
C ARG A 378 -5.78 12.07 -19.83
N ILE A 379 -4.52 11.99 -20.23
CA ILE A 379 -3.53 13.05 -19.99
C ILE A 379 -3.63 14.07 -21.11
N ASP A 380 -4.28 15.20 -20.84
CA ASP A 380 -4.56 16.19 -21.89
C ASP A 380 -3.37 17.13 -22.14
N HIS A 381 -2.73 17.60 -21.07
CA HIS A 381 -1.60 18.53 -21.18
C HIS A 381 -0.74 18.54 -19.92
N ILE A 382 0.58 18.64 -20.09
CA ILE A 382 1.55 18.78 -18.99
C ILE A 382 2.32 20.09 -19.14
N GLN A 383 2.33 20.94 -18.10
CA GLN A 383 3.05 22.22 -18.12
C GLN A 383 3.69 22.58 -16.78
N PRO A 384 4.81 23.32 -16.77
CA PRO A 384 5.41 23.79 -15.52
C PRO A 384 4.51 24.84 -14.85
N ILE A 385 4.51 24.86 -13.52
CA ILE A 385 3.88 25.90 -12.70
C ILE A 385 5.00 26.84 -12.23
N PRO A 386 4.96 28.14 -12.60
CA PRO A 386 5.86 29.12 -12.02
C PRO A 386 5.64 29.21 -10.50
N ASP A 387 6.71 29.09 -9.73
CA ASP A 387 6.69 29.19 -8.28
C ASP A 387 7.99 29.82 -7.76
N ASP A 388 7.86 30.69 -6.76
CA ASP A 388 8.99 31.46 -6.23
C ASP A 388 10.02 30.59 -5.50
N HIS A 389 9.64 29.38 -5.09
CA HIS A 389 10.46 28.51 -4.26
C HIS A 389 11.08 27.32 -5.00
N THR A 390 10.52 26.93 -6.16
CA THR A 390 10.96 25.74 -6.89
C THR A 390 10.57 25.79 -8.36
N ASP A 391 11.45 25.28 -9.23
CA ASP A 391 11.19 25.08 -10.67
C ASP A 391 10.66 23.67 -10.99
N ARG A 392 10.43 22.85 -9.95
CA ARG A 392 10.04 21.43 -10.07
C ARG A 392 8.55 21.19 -9.87
N LEU A 393 7.72 22.20 -10.09
CA LEU A 393 6.27 22.08 -10.02
C LEU A 393 5.66 21.99 -11.41
N TRP A 394 4.72 21.07 -11.55
CA TRP A 394 4.05 20.80 -12.82
C TRP A 394 2.54 20.65 -12.60
N GLN A 395 1.80 21.15 -13.58
CA GLN A 395 0.38 20.96 -13.71
C GLN A 395 0.15 19.87 -14.75
N VAL A 396 -0.76 18.94 -14.43
CA VAL A 396 -1.19 17.88 -15.34
C VAL A 396 -2.70 17.97 -15.46
N ASN A 397 -3.18 18.35 -16.64
CA ASN A 397 -4.62 18.38 -16.93
C ASN A 397 -5.07 16.98 -17.31
N LEU A 398 -6.13 16.53 -16.66
CA LEU A 398 -6.71 15.21 -16.80
C LEU A 398 -8.20 15.33 -17.12
N THR A 399 -8.70 14.46 -17.99
CA THR A 399 -10.13 14.32 -18.26
C THR A 399 -10.57 12.91 -17.94
N LEU A 400 -11.65 12.75 -17.17
CA LEU A 400 -12.19 11.42 -16.82
C LEU A 400 -12.60 10.67 -18.09
N VAL A 401 -12.25 9.39 -18.15
CA VAL A 401 -12.57 8.51 -19.27
C VAL A 401 -13.51 7.40 -18.80
N GLY A 402 -14.58 7.19 -19.55
CA GLY A 402 -15.58 6.16 -19.32
C GLY A 402 -15.29 4.85 -20.06
N ASN A 403 -16.12 3.84 -19.78
CA ASN A 403 -16.04 2.52 -20.42
C ASN A 403 -16.39 2.57 -21.91
N ASP A 404 -17.06 3.63 -22.38
CA ASP A 404 -17.34 3.87 -23.79
C ASP A 404 -16.07 4.16 -24.63
N ASN A 405 -14.91 4.28 -24.00
CA ASN A 405 -13.63 4.39 -24.68
C ASN A 405 -13.20 3.03 -25.30
N PRO A 406 -13.07 2.95 -26.65
CA PRO A 406 -12.66 1.73 -27.33
C PRO A 406 -11.29 1.16 -26.91
N GLU A 407 -10.37 2.02 -26.45
CA GLU A 407 -9.07 1.59 -25.91
C GLU A 407 -9.22 0.83 -24.60
N LEU A 408 -10.17 1.25 -23.74
CA LEU A 408 -10.47 0.59 -22.48
C LEU A 408 -11.21 -0.72 -22.68
N ASP A 409 -12.26 -0.71 -23.51
CA ASP A 409 -13.03 -1.91 -23.85
C ASP A 409 -12.12 -3.04 -24.35
N LYS A 410 -11.15 -2.70 -25.21
CA LYS A 410 -10.20 -3.68 -25.75
C LYS A 410 -9.31 -4.30 -24.66
N ILE A 411 -8.90 -3.52 -23.66
CA ILE A 411 -8.04 -3.99 -22.55
C ILE A 411 -8.86 -4.84 -21.57
N THR A 412 -10.06 -4.39 -21.20
CA THR A 412 -10.88 -5.07 -20.21
C THR A 412 -11.56 -6.32 -20.74
N SER A 413 -11.92 -6.36 -22.04
CA SER A 413 -12.61 -7.52 -22.64
C SER A 413 -11.71 -8.74 -22.74
N SER A 414 -10.45 -8.58 -23.16
CA SER A 414 -9.51 -9.71 -23.24
C SER A 414 -9.25 -10.34 -21.87
N LEU A 415 -9.26 -9.54 -20.80
CA LEU A 415 -9.08 -10.02 -19.43
C LEU A 415 -10.30 -10.79 -18.95
N ARG A 416 -11.50 -10.24 -19.16
CA ARG A 416 -12.74 -10.91 -18.75
C ARG A 416 -12.96 -12.22 -19.51
N GLU A 417 -12.54 -12.30 -20.77
CA GLU A 417 -12.54 -13.54 -21.55
C GLU A 417 -11.57 -14.59 -20.98
N GLU A 418 -10.38 -14.19 -20.54
CA GLU A 418 -9.39 -15.11 -19.93
C GLU A 418 -9.89 -15.71 -18.60
N PHE A 419 -10.65 -14.94 -17.83
CA PHE A 419 -11.18 -15.34 -16.52
C PHE A 419 -12.69 -15.62 -16.52
N SER A 420 -13.27 -15.97 -17.66
CA SER A 420 -14.72 -16.17 -17.84
C SER A 420 -15.29 -17.44 -17.17
N CYS A 421 -14.51 -18.15 -16.34
CA CYS A 421 -14.96 -19.31 -15.58
C CYS A 421 -15.80 -18.92 -14.34
N SER A 422 -16.50 -19.91 -13.78
CA SER A 422 -17.48 -19.88 -12.67
C SER A 422 -17.11 -19.02 -11.45
N THR A 423 -18.11 -18.69 -10.61
CA THR A 423 -18.13 -18.08 -9.23
C THR A 423 -16.90 -17.29 -8.75
N GLY A 424 -17.11 -16.20 -7.98
CA GLY A 424 -16.03 -15.33 -7.48
C GLY A 424 -14.80 -16.07 -6.92
N TRP A 425 -15.02 -17.14 -6.14
CA TRP A 425 -13.95 -17.99 -5.59
C TRP A 425 -13.12 -18.75 -6.61
N SER A 426 -13.70 -19.26 -7.70
CA SER A 426 -12.94 -19.96 -8.75
C SER A 426 -12.11 -18.97 -9.55
N ARG A 427 -12.66 -17.80 -9.89
CA ARG A 427 -11.92 -16.68 -10.50
C ARG A 427 -10.74 -16.27 -9.62
N LEU A 428 -10.95 -16.20 -8.31
CA LEU A 428 -9.88 -15.90 -7.35
C LEU A 428 -8.75 -16.92 -7.41
N GLY A 429 -9.08 -18.22 -7.37
CA GLY A 429 -8.09 -19.30 -7.48
C GLY A 429 -7.22 -19.18 -8.73
N HIS A 430 -7.81 -18.87 -9.88
CA HIS A 430 -7.06 -18.65 -11.12
C HIS A 430 -6.07 -17.48 -11.03
N ILE A 431 -6.49 -16.35 -10.46
CA ILE A 431 -5.62 -15.18 -10.31
C ILE A 431 -4.44 -15.51 -9.38
N LEU A 432 -4.70 -16.21 -8.27
CA LEU A 432 -3.65 -16.61 -7.32
C LEU A 432 -2.59 -17.53 -7.95
N ILE A 433 -3.01 -18.41 -8.87
CA ILE A 433 -2.10 -19.25 -9.67
C ILE A 433 -1.21 -18.38 -10.56
N GLN A 434 -1.79 -17.43 -11.29
CA GLN A 434 -1.05 -16.52 -12.17
C GLN A 434 -0.07 -15.63 -11.41
N LEU A 435 -0.44 -15.21 -10.19
CA LEU A 435 0.43 -14.45 -9.28
C LEU A 435 1.53 -15.30 -8.62
N GLY A 436 1.57 -16.61 -8.86
CA GLY A 436 2.62 -17.51 -8.35
C GLY A 436 2.53 -17.78 -6.84
N VAL A 437 1.38 -17.57 -6.21
CA VAL A 437 1.21 -17.72 -4.75
C VAL A 437 0.95 -19.18 -4.37
N ALA A 438 1.97 -20.03 -4.51
CA ALA A 438 1.87 -21.49 -4.43
C ALA A 438 1.20 -22.03 -3.13
N ASN A 439 1.43 -21.39 -1.98
CA ASN A 439 0.92 -21.86 -0.69
C ASN A 439 -0.59 -21.58 -0.47
N LEU A 440 -1.10 -20.45 -0.98
CA LEU A 440 -2.54 -20.12 -0.94
C LEU A 440 -3.32 -20.91 -1.99
N VAL A 441 -2.71 -21.16 -3.15
CA VAL A 441 -3.29 -21.99 -4.22
C VAL A 441 -3.59 -23.39 -3.73
N ALA A 442 -2.68 -24.02 -2.99
CA ALA A 442 -2.92 -25.35 -2.41
C ALA A 442 -4.08 -25.30 -1.40
N ALA A 443 -4.12 -24.30 -0.53
CA ALA A 443 -5.19 -24.15 0.47
C ALA A 443 -6.56 -23.89 -0.17
N LEU A 444 -6.64 -23.03 -1.18
CA LEU A 444 -7.88 -22.74 -1.92
C LEU A 444 -8.34 -23.95 -2.74
N PHE A 445 -7.40 -24.68 -3.34
CA PHE A 445 -7.67 -25.95 -4.01
C PHE A 445 -8.22 -27.01 -3.06
N PHE A 446 -7.65 -27.14 -1.85
CA PHE A 446 -8.18 -28.04 -0.82
C PHE A 446 -9.53 -27.57 -0.26
N PHE A 447 -9.75 -26.26 -0.12
CA PHE A 447 -11.02 -25.69 0.33
C PHE A 447 -12.13 -25.88 -0.73
N LEU A 448 -11.81 -25.67 -2.00
CA LEU A 448 -12.72 -25.94 -3.11
C LEU A 448 -12.97 -27.46 -3.28
N GLN A 449 -11.96 -28.32 -3.08
CA GLN A 449 -12.15 -29.77 -2.97
C GLN A 449 -13.04 -30.14 -1.78
N TRP A 450 -12.92 -29.44 -0.65
CA TRP A 450 -13.74 -29.67 0.55
C TRP A 450 -15.19 -29.25 0.31
N ILE A 451 -15.42 -28.09 -0.32
CA ILE A 451 -16.75 -27.66 -0.79
C ILE A 451 -17.29 -28.67 -1.80
N GLN A 452 -16.47 -29.16 -2.73
CA GLN A 452 -16.84 -30.18 -3.71
C GLN A 452 -17.22 -31.51 -3.02
N TYR A 453 -16.48 -31.94 -1.99
CA TYR A 453 -16.74 -33.15 -1.21
C TYR A 453 -18.03 -33.04 -0.37
N PHE A 454 -18.35 -31.85 0.16
CA PHE A 454 -19.59 -31.62 0.92
C PHE A 454 -20.80 -31.30 0.02
N SER A 455 -20.60 -30.62 -1.11
CA SER A 455 -21.67 -30.34 -2.08
C SER A 455 -22.13 -31.60 -2.83
N ILE A 456 -21.25 -32.61 -2.98
CA ILE A 456 -21.64 -33.94 -3.47
C ILE A 456 -22.68 -34.61 -2.54
N ASN A 457 -22.74 -34.22 -1.26
CA ASN A 457 -23.70 -34.77 -0.29
C ASN A 457 -25.03 -33.98 -0.21
N LEU A 458 -25.16 -32.84 -0.88
CA LEU A 458 -26.40 -32.04 -0.93
C LEU A 458 -26.70 -31.61 -2.39
N TYR A 459 -27.39 -32.50 -3.11
CA TYR A 459 -28.16 -32.31 -4.35
C TYR A 459 -27.64 -31.36 -5.45
N GLY A 460 -26.94 -31.94 -6.43
CA GLY A 460 -27.52 -32.17 -7.77
C GLY A 460 -27.83 -30.96 -8.66
N SER A 461 -26.80 -30.22 -9.11
CA SER A 461 -26.82 -29.51 -10.42
C SER A 461 -25.43 -29.04 -10.92
N ASN A 462 -24.38 -29.01 -10.08
CA ASN A 462 -23.09 -28.41 -10.46
C ASN A 462 -21.99 -29.40 -10.94
N ALA A 463 -22.30 -30.68 -11.17
CA ALA A 463 -21.30 -31.72 -11.42
C ALA A 463 -20.55 -31.62 -12.77
N LEU A 464 -21.11 -30.93 -13.77
CA LEU A 464 -20.49 -30.81 -15.11
C LEU A 464 -19.41 -29.72 -15.16
N LEU A 465 -19.64 -28.57 -14.51
CA LEU A 465 -18.69 -27.45 -14.43
C LEU A 465 -17.37 -27.84 -13.74
N ILE A 466 -17.46 -28.76 -12.78
CA ILE A 466 -16.37 -29.22 -11.95
C ILE A 466 -15.37 -30.10 -12.73
N ASN A 467 -15.86 -30.92 -13.67
CA ASN A 467 -15.00 -31.82 -14.45
C ASN A 467 -14.18 -31.06 -15.51
N ASP A 468 -14.74 -30.01 -16.11
CA ASP A 468 -14.02 -29.17 -17.08
C ASP A 468 -12.86 -28.41 -16.40
N PHE A 469 -13.06 -27.96 -15.15
CA PHE A 469 -12.03 -27.26 -14.38
C PHE A 469 -10.88 -28.18 -13.92
N ILE A 470 -11.18 -29.42 -13.51
CA ILE A 470 -10.14 -30.43 -13.19
C ILE A 470 -9.31 -30.79 -14.44
N GLY A 471 -9.92 -30.79 -15.62
CA GLY A 471 -9.22 -31.00 -16.89
C GLY A 471 -8.19 -29.91 -17.22
N VAL A 472 -8.47 -28.66 -16.86
CA VAL A 472 -7.55 -27.52 -17.06
C VAL A 472 -6.39 -27.58 -16.07
N LEU A 473 -6.64 -27.91 -14.80
CA LEU A 473 -5.60 -28.00 -13.76
C LEU A 473 -4.58 -29.13 -14.03
N ASN A 474 -5.05 -30.31 -14.47
CA ASN A 474 -4.15 -31.42 -14.81
C ASN A 474 -3.25 -31.13 -16.02
N LYS A 475 -3.61 -30.15 -16.86
CA LYS A 475 -2.80 -29.68 -17.99
C LYS A 475 -1.75 -28.64 -17.62
N GLN A 476 -1.86 -27.99 -16.46
CA GLN A 476 -0.90 -26.99 -15.98
C GLN A 476 0.06 -27.52 -14.91
N ILE A 477 -0.28 -28.62 -14.25
CA ILE A 477 0.57 -29.28 -13.22
C ILE A 477 1.59 -30.26 -13.84
N ASN A 478 1.42 -30.65 -15.11
CA ASN A 478 2.42 -31.36 -15.92
C ASN A 478 3.06 -30.40 -16.92
#